data_AF-A0A8X6WZJ7-F1
#
_entry.id   AF-A0A8X6WZJ7-F1
#
_cell.length_a   1.000
_cell.length_b   1.000
_cell.length_c   1.000
_cell.angle_alpha   90.00
_cell.angle_beta   90.00
_cell.angle_gamma   90.00
#
_symmetry.space_group_name_H-M   'P 1'
#
loop_
_entity.id
_entity.type
_entity.pdbx_description
1 polymer ?
#
loop_
_entity_poly.entity_id
_entity_poly.type
_entity_poly.pdbx_seq_one_letter_code
_entity_poly.pdbx_strand_id
1 'polypeptide(L)'
;MNLDAENRVVLNVGGIRHETYKATLKKIPATRLSRLTEALANYDPVLNEYFFDRHPGVFAQILNYYRSGKLHYPTDVCGPLFEEELEFWGLDSNQVEPCCWMTYTQHRDTKETLAVLDQLDLDTEKPSDEEIALKFGMEEEFKAGTLSCWQKIKPKMWALFDEPYSSTPAKGSAGEGIRETSLGCYNNDRKWHLARTMGMPGMYLRNSQYIDYCLLVAGET
;
A
#
# COMPACT_ATOMS: atom_id res chain seq x y z
N MET A 1 15.74 43.27 -25.05
CA MET A 1 15.62 42.23 -24.00
C MET A 1 14.52 41.28 -24.43
N ASN A 2 14.74 39.98 -24.33
CA ASN A 2 13.82 38.98 -24.88
C ASN A 2 12.63 38.82 -23.92
N LEU A 3 11.52 39.50 -24.20
CA LEU A 3 10.27 39.48 -23.40
C LEU A 3 9.77 38.05 -23.11
N ASP A 4 10.10 37.10 -23.99
CA ASP A 4 9.74 35.69 -23.85
C ASP A 4 10.46 35.01 -22.68
N ALA A 5 11.66 35.46 -22.30
CA ALA A 5 12.40 34.90 -21.17
C ALA A 5 11.85 35.37 -19.81
N GLU A 6 11.41 36.63 -19.70
CA GLU A 6 10.82 37.19 -18.47
C GLU A 6 9.43 36.61 -18.16
N ASN A 7 8.77 36.04 -19.18
CA ASN A 7 7.45 35.41 -19.06
C ASN A 7 7.51 33.92 -18.72
N ARG A 8 8.70 33.30 -18.70
CA ARG A 8 8.88 31.92 -18.27
C ARG A 8 9.08 31.83 -16.77
N VAL A 9 8.73 30.68 -16.21
CA VAL A 9 8.91 30.33 -14.81
C VAL A 9 9.39 28.88 -14.72
N VAL A 10 10.34 28.66 -13.81
CA VAL A 10 10.89 27.34 -13.52
C VAL A 10 10.30 26.83 -12.21
N LEU A 11 9.76 25.62 -12.25
CA LEU A 11 9.18 24.90 -11.13
C LEU A 11 10.01 23.63 -10.93
N ASN A 12 10.83 23.60 -9.89
CA ASN A 12 11.60 22.44 -9.48
C ASN A 12 10.76 21.59 -8.52
N VAL A 13 10.27 20.44 -8.98
CA VAL A 13 9.41 19.55 -8.20
C VAL A 13 10.16 18.24 -7.97
N GLY A 14 10.44 17.88 -6.72
CA GLY A 14 11.18 16.67 -6.36
C GLY A 14 12.56 16.57 -7.02
N GLY A 15 13.18 17.71 -7.33
CA GLY A 15 14.47 17.79 -8.05
C GLY A 15 14.36 17.86 -9.57
N ILE A 16 13.16 17.69 -10.16
CA ILE A 16 12.93 17.79 -11.60
C ILE A 16 12.47 19.20 -11.97
N ARG A 17 13.19 19.85 -12.89
CA ARG A 17 12.85 21.19 -13.39
C ARG A 17 11.80 21.13 -14.50
N HIS A 18 10.69 21.81 -14.27
CA HIS A 18 9.63 22.03 -15.23
C HIS A 18 9.59 23.51 -15.62
N GLU A 19 9.65 23.79 -16.92
CA GLU A 19 9.55 25.16 -17.43
C GLU A 19 8.20 25.40 -18.10
N THR A 20 7.60 26.54 -17.84
CA THR A 20 6.33 26.97 -18.44
C THR A 20 6.21 28.49 -18.47
N TYR A 21 5.13 29.01 -19.06
CA TYR A 21 4.82 30.43 -19.05
C TYR A 21 4.01 30.81 -17.81
N LYS A 22 4.25 32.00 -17.25
CA LYS A 22 3.44 32.57 -16.16
C LYS A 22 1.96 32.63 -16.54
N ALA A 23 1.65 32.95 -17.80
CA ALA A 23 0.28 32.95 -18.34
C ALA A 23 -0.41 31.57 -18.28
N THR A 24 0.34 30.48 -18.48
CA THR A 24 -0.20 29.11 -18.37
C THR A 24 -0.74 28.84 -16.98
N LEU A 25 0.00 29.26 -15.94
CA LEU A 25 -0.40 29.06 -14.54
C LEU A 25 -1.62 29.90 -14.13
N LYS A 26 -1.95 30.94 -14.89
CA LYS A 26 -3.12 31.79 -14.67
C LYS A 26 -4.40 31.26 -15.33
N LYS A 27 -4.31 30.28 -16.22
CA LYS A 27 -5.49 29.70 -16.92
C LYS A 27 -6.49 29.04 -15.96
N ILE A 28 -5.99 28.45 -14.87
CA ILE A 28 -6.82 27.85 -13.82
C ILE A 28 -6.63 28.70 -12.56
N PRO A 29 -7.59 29.58 -12.22
CA PRO A 29 -7.45 30.49 -11.08
C PRO A 29 -7.67 29.75 -9.75
N ALA A 30 -7.36 30.44 -8.66
CA ALA A 30 -7.57 29.96 -7.29
C ALA A 30 -6.78 28.70 -6.87
N THR A 31 -5.80 28.29 -7.68
CA THR A 31 -4.86 27.20 -7.38
C THR A 31 -3.57 27.70 -6.74
N ARG A 32 -2.74 26.79 -6.20
CA ARG A 32 -1.42 27.15 -5.67
C ARG A 32 -0.52 27.79 -6.73
N LEU A 33 -0.48 27.22 -7.93
CA LEU A 33 0.36 27.71 -9.03
C LEU A 33 -0.11 29.06 -9.59
N SER A 34 -1.42 29.34 -9.56
CA SER A 34 -1.95 30.64 -9.97
C SER A 34 -1.56 31.78 -9.02
N ARG A 35 -1.18 31.46 -7.77
CA ARG A 35 -0.82 32.41 -6.71
C ARG A 35 0.69 32.53 -6.46
N LEU A 36 1.54 31.99 -7.34
CA LEU A 36 3.00 32.12 -7.18
C LEU A 36 3.43 33.58 -7.17
N THR A 37 4.28 33.92 -6.20
CA THR A 37 4.96 35.20 -6.07
C THR A 37 6.38 34.97 -5.54
N GLU A 38 7.30 35.88 -5.86
CA GLU A 38 8.69 35.81 -5.40
C GLU A 38 8.84 36.00 -3.88
N ALA A 39 7.76 36.43 -3.21
CA ALA A 39 7.71 36.56 -1.76
C ALA A 39 7.45 35.22 -1.03
N LEU A 40 7.15 34.15 -1.77
CA LEU A 40 6.92 32.84 -1.17
C LEU A 40 8.24 32.22 -0.70
N ALA A 41 8.18 31.54 0.46
CA ALA A 41 9.35 30.89 1.07
C ALA A 41 10.00 29.81 0.19
N ASN A 42 9.28 29.32 -0.82
CA ASN A 42 9.74 28.28 -1.72
C ASN A 42 10.35 28.82 -3.03
N TYR A 43 10.53 30.14 -3.15
CA TYR A 43 11.23 30.77 -4.27
C TYR A 43 12.73 30.91 -3.95
N ASP A 44 13.58 30.42 -4.84
CA ASP A 44 15.04 30.61 -4.81
C ASP A 44 15.42 31.78 -5.73
N PRO A 45 15.86 32.94 -5.19
CA PRO A 45 16.22 34.11 -6.00
C PRO A 45 17.56 33.95 -6.72
N VAL A 46 18.41 33.01 -6.31
CA VAL A 46 19.72 32.75 -6.95
C VAL A 46 19.52 31.95 -8.23
N LEU A 47 18.70 30.90 -8.14
CA LEU A 47 18.37 30.04 -9.28
C LEU A 47 17.18 30.54 -10.10
N ASN A 48 16.44 31.53 -9.59
CA ASN A 48 15.19 32.04 -10.16
C ASN A 48 14.17 30.92 -10.43
N GLU A 49 13.98 30.03 -9.44
CA GLU A 49 13.07 28.88 -9.54
C GLU A 49 12.25 28.71 -8.25
N TYR A 50 11.11 28.03 -8.36
CA TYR A 50 10.32 27.60 -7.21
C TYR A 50 10.60 26.14 -6.89
N PHE A 51 10.95 25.82 -5.65
CA PHE A 51 11.16 24.44 -5.22
C PHE A 51 9.93 23.86 -4.52
N PHE A 52 9.58 22.62 -4.83
CA PHE A 52 8.53 21.85 -4.17
C PHE A 52 9.02 20.44 -3.92
N ASP A 53 9.05 20.03 -2.65
CA ASP A 53 9.40 18.66 -2.26
C ASP A 53 8.17 17.72 -2.42
N ARG A 54 7.76 17.51 -3.67
CA ARG A 54 6.56 16.76 -4.08
C ARG A 54 6.87 15.81 -5.23
N HIS A 55 5.90 14.98 -5.60
CA HIS A 55 6.10 13.91 -6.57
C HIS A 55 6.31 14.44 -8.01
N PRO A 56 7.51 14.28 -8.60
CA PRO A 56 7.82 14.87 -9.91
C PRO A 56 7.01 14.27 -11.07
N GLY A 57 6.77 12.96 -11.05
CA GLY A 57 6.02 12.26 -12.11
C GLY A 57 4.57 12.74 -12.23
N VAL A 58 3.84 12.79 -11.12
CA VAL A 58 2.48 13.34 -11.04
C VAL A 58 2.42 14.79 -11.49
N PHE A 59 3.41 15.61 -11.11
CA PHE A 59 3.40 17.03 -11.44
C PHE A 59 3.37 17.30 -12.96
N ALA A 60 3.94 16.41 -13.78
CA ALA A 60 3.86 16.53 -15.23
C ALA A 60 2.39 16.55 -15.73
N GLN A 61 1.51 15.72 -15.15
CA GLN A 61 0.10 15.68 -15.51
C GLN A 61 -0.66 16.91 -15.01
N ILE A 62 -0.31 17.38 -13.82
CA ILE A 62 -0.84 18.62 -13.26
C ILE A 62 -0.50 19.79 -14.17
N LEU A 63 0.76 19.92 -14.61
CA LEU A 63 1.17 20.97 -15.53
C LEU A 63 0.49 20.85 -16.90
N ASN A 64 0.28 19.63 -17.39
CA ASN A 64 -0.47 19.39 -18.62
C ASN A 64 -1.93 19.87 -18.51
N TYR A 65 -2.56 19.73 -17.35
CA TYR A 65 -3.91 20.27 -17.13
C TYR A 65 -3.96 21.79 -17.33
N TYR A 66 -2.98 22.56 -16.84
CA TYR A 66 -2.91 24.00 -17.12
C TYR A 66 -2.69 24.30 -18.62
N ARG A 67 -2.04 23.41 -19.36
CA ARG A 67 -1.77 23.61 -20.80
C ARG A 67 -3.01 23.33 -21.64
N SER A 68 -3.64 22.16 -21.44
CA SER A 68 -4.73 21.62 -22.25
C SER A 68 -6.12 22.00 -21.76
N GLY A 69 -6.27 22.30 -20.46
CA GLY A 69 -7.58 22.42 -19.81
C GLY A 69 -8.28 21.08 -19.57
N LYS A 70 -7.60 19.95 -19.78
CA LYS A 70 -8.14 18.59 -19.61
C LYS A 70 -7.36 17.83 -18.55
N LEU A 71 -8.06 17.38 -17.50
CA LEU A 71 -7.45 16.64 -16.41
C LEU A 71 -7.56 15.13 -16.67
N HIS A 72 -6.40 14.49 -16.86
CA HIS A 72 -6.32 13.05 -17.09
C HIS A 72 -5.59 12.36 -15.93
N TYR A 73 -6.06 11.16 -15.59
CA TYR A 73 -5.39 10.33 -14.60
C TYR A 73 -4.14 9.66 -15.20
N PRO A 74 -2.99 9.71 -14.52
CA PRO A 74 -1.83 8.89 -14.86
C PRO A 74 -2.17 7.39 -14.74
N THR A 75 -1.64 6.56 -15.65
CA THR A 75 -1.84 5.10 -15.66
C THR A 75 -0.84 4.35 -14.77
N ASP A 76 0.25 5.00 -14.40
CA ASP A 76 1.39 4.48 -13.65
C ASP A 76 1.39 4.90 -12.17
N VAL A 77 0.36 5.63 -11.74
CA VAL A 77 0.22 6.15 -10.38
C VAL A 77 -1.14 5.75 -9.82
N CYS A 78 -1.18 5.37 -8.53
CA CYS A 78 -2.44 5.00 -7.89
C CYS A 78 -3.36 6.21 -7.66
N GLY A 79 -4.68 5.95 -7.70
CA GLY A 79 -5.76 6.91 -7.39
C GLY A 79 -5.45 7.85 -6.22
N PRO A 80 -5.27 7.29 -5.00
CA PRO A 80 -5.09 8.09 -3.79
C PRO A 80 -3.88 9.03 -3.83
N LEU A 81 -2.75 8.59 -4.38
CA LEU A 81 -1.56 9.43 -4.50
C LEU A 81 -1.80 10.62 -5.43
N PHE A 82 -2.56 10.42 -6.52
CA PHE A 82 -2.91 11.52 -7.41
C PHE A 82 -3.88 12.50 -6.74
N GLU A 83 -4.87 12.01 -5.98
CA GLU A 83 -5.79 12.87 -5.20
C GLU A 83 -5.06 13.74 -4.19
N GLU A 84 -4.12 13.19 -3.43
CA GLU A 84 -3.28 13.93 -2.47
C GLU A 84 -2.48 15.04 -3.17
N GLU A 85 -1.97 14.77 -4.36
CA GLU A 85 -1.30 15.79 -5.16
C GLU A 85 -2.30 16.85 -5.67
N LEU A 86 -3.44 16.47 -6.23
CA LEU A 86 -4.47 17.43 -6.67
C LEU A 86 -4.89 18.37 -5.54
N GLU A 87 -5.13 17.83 -4.35
CA GLU A 87 -5.42 18.61 -3.15
C GLU A 87 -4.28 19.58 -2.81
N PHE A 88 -3.03 19.09 -2.80
CA PHE A 88 -1.86 19.93 -2.55
C PHE A 88 -1.78 21.10 -3.55
N TRP A 89 -2.02 20.87 -4.83
CA TRP A 89 -1.96 21.91 -5.87
C TRP A 89 -3.22 22.79 -5.94
N GLY A 90 -4.27 22.42 -5.19
CA GLY A 90 -5.55 23.13 -5.11
C GLY A 90 -6.40 22.93 -6.36
N LEU A 91 -6.43 21.71 -6.90
CA LEU A 91 -7.21 21.30 -8.06
C LEU A 91 -8.36 20.39 -7.64
N ASP A 92 -9.52 20.55 -8.26
CA ASP A 92 -10.71 19.74 -8.00
C ASP A 92 -10.64 18.42 -8.78
N SER A 93 -10.64 17.30 -8.05
CA SER A 93 -10.61 15.94 -8.61
C SER A 93 -11.87 15.60 -9.41
N ASN A 94 -12.96 16.36 -9.26
CA ASN A 94 -14.18 16.15 -10.05
C ASN A 94 -14.08 16.66 -11.49
N GLN A 95 -13.02 17.38 -11.85
CA GLN A 95 -12.79 17.90 -13.21
C GLN A 95 -12.12 16.89 -14.15
N VAL A 96 -12.00 15.61 -13.73
CA VAL A 96 -11.37 14.54 -14.51
C VAL A 96 -12.18 14.23 -15.76
N GLU A 97 -11.49 14.11 -16.89
CA GLU A 97 -12.09 13.80 -18.18
C GLU A 97 -12.76 12.40 -18.18
N PRO A 98 -13.85 12.20 -18.93
CA PRO A 98 -14.62 10.95 -18.93
C PRO A 98 -13.81 9.69 -19.27
N CYS A 99 -12.76 9.81 -20.09
CA CYS A 99 -11.90 8.68 -20.46
C CYS A 99 -11.12 8.09 -19.27
N CYS A 100 -11.03 8.81 -18.16
CA CYS A 100 -10.28 8.43 -16.97
C CYS A 100 -11.18 7.96 -15.81
N TRP A 101 -12.51 8.04 -15.95
CA TRP A 101 -13.44 7.71 -14.87
C TRP A 101 -13.34 6.25 -14.44
N MET A 102 -13.18 5.31 -15.37
CA MET A 102 -13.08 3.88 -15.04
C MET A 102 -11.87 3.58 -14.16
N THR A 103 -10.72 4.14 -14.49
CA THR A 103 -9.49 4.00 -13.68
C THR A 103 -9.69 4.65 -12.30
N TYR A 104 -10.29 5.84 -12.27
CA TYR A 104 -10.57 6.57 -11.03
C TYR A 104 -11.51 5.79 -10.08
N THR A 105 -12.66 5.32 -10.58
CA THR A 105 -13.65 4.61 -9.76
C THR A 105 -13.12 3.28 -9.27
N GLN A 106 -12.40 2.52 -10.11
CA GLN A 106 -11.81 1.25 -9.70
C GLN A 106 -10.85 1.40 -8.52
N HIS A 107 -9.99 2.42 -8.53
CA HIS A 107 -9.06 2.66 -7.42
C HIS A 107 -9.79 3.06 -6.13
N ARG A 108 -10.82 3.90 -6.23
CA ARG A 108 -11.62 4.33 -5.07
C ARG A 108 -12.39 3.17 -4.45
N ASP A 109 -13.08 2.38 -5.27
CA ASP A 109 -13.88 1.25 -4.81
C ASP A 109 -12.99 0.15 -4.20
N THR A 110 -11.78 -0.04 -4.73
CA THR A 110 -10.78 -0.95 -4.14
C THR A 110 -10.35 -0.47 -2.75
N LYS A 111 -10.15 0.83 -2.56
CA LYS A 111 -9.79 1.40 -1.25
C LYS A 111 -10.91 1.25 -0.23
N GLU A 112 -12.15 1.53 -0.62
CA GLU A 112 -13.32 1.37 0.25
C GLU A 112 -13.51 -0.10 0.64
N THR A 113 -13.40 -1.03 -0.32
CA THR A 113 -13.51 -2.47 -0.02
C THR A 113 -12.38 -2.97 0.88
N LEU A 114 -11.13 -2.54 0.65
CA LEU A 114 -10.01 -2.88 1.54
C LEU A 114 -10.21 -2.34 2.96
N ALA A 115 -10.71 -1.12 3.11
CA ALA A 115 -10.99 -0.55 4.42
C ALA A 115 -12.14 -1.30 5.15
N VAL A 116 -13.14 -1.77 4.41
CA VAL A 116 -14.20 -2.63 4.95
C VAL A 116 -13.64 -3.99 5.39
N LEU A 117 -12.76 -4.61 4.58
CA LEU A 117 -12.12 -5.87 4.94
C LEU A 117 -11.25 -5.73 6.20
N ASP A 118 -10.47 -4.66 6.32
CA ASP A 118 -9.64 -4.39 7.50
C ASP A 118 -10.50 -4.20 8.77
N GLN A 119 -11.67 -3.56 8.65
CA GLN A 119 -12.63 -3.47 9.75
C GLN A 119 -13.22 -4.83 10.13
N LEU A 120 -13.57 -5.67 9.15
CA LEU A 120 -14.09 -7.01 9.40
C LEU A 120 -13.03 -7.93 10.03
N ASP A 121 -11.76 -7.81 9.63
CA ASP A 121 -10.67 -8.61 10.18
C ASP A 121 -10.38 -8.23 11.66
N LEU A 122 -10.56 -6.96 12.04
CA LEU A 122 -10.45 -6.48 13.42
C LEU A 122 -11.60 -6.96 14.33
N ASP A 123 -12.77 -7.24 13.76
CA ASP A 123 -13.94 -7.78 14.46
C ASP A 123 -13.92 -9.31 14.61
N THR A 124 -12.84 -9.98 14.19
CA THR A 124 -12.61 -11.39 14.57
C THR A 124 -12.33 -11.43 16.06
N GLU A 125 -13.39 -11.51 16.88
CA GLU A 125 -13.29 -11.66 18.31
C GLU A 125 -12.29 -12.78 18.62
N LYS A 126 -11.32 -12.48 19.49
CA LYS A 126 -10.30 -13.44 19.90
C LYS A 126 -11.04 -14.71 20.37
N PRO A 127 -10.82 -15.87 19.72
CA PRO A 127 -11.60 -17.06 20.01
C PRO A 127 -11.47 -17.37 21.50
N SER A 128 -12.60 -17.71 22.11
CA SER A 128 -12.67 -18.07 23.52
C SER A 128 -11.78 -19.29 23.81
N ASP A 129 -11.37 -19.45 25.06
CA ASP A 129 -10.53 -20.60 25.45
C ASP A 129 -11.22 -21.95 25.14
N GLU A 130 -12.56 -21.98 25.12
CA GLU A 130 -13.38 -23.14 24.71
C GLU A 130 -13.28 -23.43 23.21
N GLU A 131 -13.38 -22.42 22.35
CA GLU A 131 -13.24 -22.57 20.90
C GLU A 131 -11.82 -22.97 20.51
N ILE A 132 -10.82 -22.45 21.23
CA ILE A 132 -9.42 -22.87 21.11
C ILE A 132 -9.28 -24.34 21.53
N ALA A 133 -9.91 -24.77 22.63
CA ALA A 133 -9.87 -26.17 23.05
C ALA A 133 -10.53 -27.10 22.00
N LEU A 134 -11.67 -26.69 21.44
CA LEU A 134 -12.39 -27.41 20.40
C LEU A 134 -11.54 -27.57 19.12
N LYS A 135 -10.94 -26.48 18.63
CA LYS A 135 -10.10 -26.47 17.42
C LYS A 135 -8.90 -27.43 17.51
N PHE A 136 -8.43 -27.69 18.73
CA PHE A 136 -7.29 -28.57 18.99
C PHE A 136 -7.70 -29.96 19.52
N GLY A 137 -9.00 -30.27 19.57
CA GLY A 137 -9.52 -31.54 20.06
C GLY A 137 -9.26 -31.80 21.55
N MET A 138 -9.19 -30.74 22.35
CA MET A 138 -8.89 -30.77 23.79
C MET A 138 -10.10 -30.37 24.65
N GLU A 139 -11.32 -30.50 24.11
CA GLU A 139 -12.55 -30.01 24.72
C GLU A 139 -12.85 -30.73 26.06
N GLU A 140 -12.63 -32.04 26.11
CA GLU A 140 -12.86 -32.86 27.30
C GLU A 140 -11.84 -32.53 28.41
N GLU A 141 -10.57 -32.39 28.08
CA GLU A 141 -9.52 -32.02 29.06
C GLU A 141 -9.64 -30.58 29.54
N PHE A 142 -10.13 -29.68 28.69
CA PHE A 142 -10.47 -28.31 29.07
C PHE A 142 -11.62 -28.29 30.08
N LYS A 143 -12.74 -28.97 29.77
CA LYS A 143 -13.91 -29.09 30.67
C LYS A 143 -13.58 -29.80 31.99
N ALA A 144 -12.71 -30.80 31.96
CA ALA A 144 -12.24 -31.50 33.15
C ALA A 144 -11.20 -30.71 33.97
N GLY A 145 -10.67 -29.59 33.45
CA GLY A 145 -9.64 -28.79 34.10
C GLY A 145 -8.27 -29.48 34.19
N THR A 146 -8.04 -30.54 33.41
CA THR A 146 -6.85 -31.41 33.49
C THR A 146 -5.79 -31.10 32.43
N LEU A 147 -5.91 -29.97 31.73
CA LEU A 147 -4.96 -29.56 30.69
C LEU A 147 -3.50 -29.52 31.18
N SER A 148 -2.64 -30.26 30.47
CA SER A 148 -1.20 -30.24 30.66
C SER A 148 -0.58 -28.89 30.26
N CYS A 149 0.63 -28.62 30.75
CA CYS A 149 1.38 -27.41 30.41
C CYS A 149 1.60 -27.29 28.88
N TRP A 150 1.91 -28.41 28.21
CA TRP A 150 2.06 -28.43 26.75
C TRP A 150 0.74 -28.13 26.02
N GLN A 151 -0.39 -28.66 26.48
CA GLN A 151 -1.71 -28.38 25.90
C GLN A 151 -2.12 -26.90 26.02
N LYS A 152 -1.65 -26.19 27.05
CA LYS A 152 -1.87 -24.74 27.22
C LYS A 152 -0.93 -23.89 26.36
N ILE A 153 0.28 -24.37 26.09
CA ILE A 153 1.30 -23.65 25.31
C ILE A 153 1.11 -23.88 23.80
N LYS A 154 0.67 -25.06 23.41
CA LYS A 154 0.50 -25.52 22.02
C LYS A 154 -0.37 -24.56 21.17
N PRO A 155 -1.55 -24.08 21.61
CA PRO A 155 -2.34 -23.12 20.85
C PRO A 155 -1.68 -21.74 20.69
N LYS A 156 -0.93 -21.29 21.70
CA LYS A 156 -0.21 -20.00 21.67
C LYS A 156 0.93 -20.03 20.67
N MET A 157 1.66 -21.16 20.63
CA MET A 157 2.71 -21.37 19.63
C MET A 157 2.13 -21.45 18.21
N TRP A 158 0.96 -22.09 18.04
CA TRP A 158 0.29 -22.14 16.74
C TRP A 158 -0.10 -20.72 16.27
N ALA A 159 -0.75 -19.92 17.11
CA ALA A 159 -1.16 -18.55 16.77
C ALA A 159 0.02 -17.65 16.35
N LEU A 160 1.17 -17.79 17.01
CA LEU A 160 2.39 -17.04 16.67
C LEU A 160 2.89 -17.35 15.25
N PHE A 161 2.72 -18.58 14.79
CA PHE A 161 3.15 -19.03 13.46
C PHE A 161 2.08 -18.85 12.38
N ASP A 162 0.79 -18.96 12.75
CA ASP A 162 -0.31 -18.84 11.80
C ASP A 162 -0.45 -17.40 11.31
N GLU A 163 -0.25 -16.44 12.20
CA GLU A 163 -0.29 -15.00 11.93
C GLU A 163 1.04 -14.32 12.32
N PRO A 164 1.97 -14.11 11.36
CA PRO A 164 3.26 -13.49 11.61
C PRO A 164 3.16 -12.01 12.05
N TYR A 165 1.95 -11.43 12.09
CA TYR A 165 1.70 -10.05 12.53
C TYR A 165 0.97 -9.96 13.88
N SER A 166 0.60 -11.09 14.48
CA SER A 166 -0.22 -11.18 15.72
C SER A 166 0.45 -10.60 16.97
N SER A 167 1.76 -10.39 16.96
CA SER A 167 2.50 -9.84 18.12
C SER A 167 3.87 -9.23 17.73
N THR A 168 4.45 -8.41 18.62
CA THR A 168 5.77 -7.78 18.43
C THR A 168 6.91 -8.80 18.16
N PRO A 169 6.96 -9.98 18.80
CA PRO A 169 7.93 -11.03 18.47
C PRO A 169 7.70 -11.66 17.08
N ALA A 170 6.44 -11.78 16.64
CA ALA A 170 6.09 -12.35 15.34
C ALA A 170 6.59 -11.47 14.17
N LYS A 171 6.59 -10.14 14.37
CA LYS A 171 7.16 -9.16 13.43
C LYS A 171 8.68 -9.31 13.26
N GLY A 172 9.39 -9.79 14.29
CA GLY A 172 10.85 -10.01 14.24
C GLY A 172 11.27 -11.21 13.39
N SER A 173 10.42 -12.23 13.26
CA SER A 173 10.67 -13.41 12.42
C SER A 173 10.39 -13.21 10.92
N ALA A 174 9.70 -12.13 10.56
CA ALA A 174 9.37 -11.79 9.17
C ALA A 174 10.47 -10.94 8.48
N GLY A 175 11.45 -10.45 9.24
CA GLY A 175 12.47 -9.50 8.77
C GLY A 175 13.84 -10.12 8.52
N GLU A 176 13.97 -10.99 7.52
CA GLU A 176 15.29 -11.22 6.91
C GLU A 176 15.08 -11.58 5.42
N GLY A 177 15.52 -10.68 4.55
CA GLY A 177 15.09 -10.62 3.16
C GLY A 177 15.56 -11.77 2.28
N ILE A 178 14.62 -12.41 1.58
CA ILE A 178 14.80 -13.13 0.30
C ILE A 178 13.46 -13.05 -0.47
N ARG A 179 13.56 -12.94 -1.81
CA ARG A 179 12.52 -12.71 -2.84
C ARG A 179 11.14 -13.35 -2.56
N GLU A 180 10.07 -12.56 -2.77
CA GLU A 180 8.64 -12.80 -2.43
C GLU A 180 8.04 -14.14 -2.86
N THR A 181 8.52 -14.78 -3.93
CA THR A 181 8.00 -16.09 -4.38
C THR A 181 8.46 -17.26 -3.50
N SER A 182 9.62 -17.13 -2.83
CA SER A 182 10.18 -18.17 -1.97
C SER A 182 9.62 -18.16 -0.55
N LEU A 183 9.15 -16.99 -0.08
CA LEU A 183 8.54 -16.79 1.24
C LEU A 183 7.22 -17.57 1.39
N GLY A 184 6.42 -17.66 0.33
CA GLY A 184 5.17 -18.41 0.32
C GLY A 184 5.38 -19.91 0.49
N CYS A 185 6.33 -20.51 -0.25
CA CYS A 185 6.65 -21.94 -0.14
C CYS A 185 7.35 -22.24 1.21
N TYR A 186 8.30 -21.39 1.65
CA TYR A 186 9.07 -21.61 2.89
C TYR A 186 8.24 -21.48 4.18
N ASN A 187 7.32 -20.50 4.25
CA ASN A 187 6.42 -20.38 5.41
C ASN A 187 5.41 -21.55 5.45
N ASN A 188 4.98 -22.05 4.29
CA ASN A 188 4.12 -23.23 4.21
C ASN A 188 4.84 -24.51 4.68
N ASP A 189 6.11 -24.70 4.33
CA ASP A 189 6.92 -25.83 4.80
C ASP A 189 7.15 -25.79 6.32
N ARG A 190 7.45 -24.62 6.89
CA ARG A 190 7.58 -24.49 8.35
C ARG A 190 6.26 -24.77 9.07
N LYS A 191 5.13 -24.27 8.56
CA LYS A 191 3.80 -24.56 9.13
C LYS A 191 3.48 -26.05 9.06
N TRP A 192 3.85 -26.73 7.99
CA TRP A 192 3.68 -28.18 7.85
C TRP A 192 4.54 -28.98 8.84
N HIS A 193 5.83 -28.64 8.98
CA HIS A 193 6.73 -29.26 9.96
C HIS A 193 6.28 -28.99 11.40
N LEU A 194 5.76 -27.80 11.69
CA LEU A 194 5.19 -27.45 13.00
C LEU A 194 3.91 -28.22 13.28
N ALA A 195 2.99 -28.32 12.32
CA ALA A 195 1.77 -29.12 12.43
C ALA A 195 2.09 -30.61 12.70
N ARG A 196 3.14 -31.14 12.04
CA ARG A 196 3.61 -32.51 12.28
C ARG A 196 4.24 -32.68 13.67
N THR A 197 5.10 -31.76 14.10
CA THR A 197 5.73 -31.83 15.44
C THR A 197 4.73 -31.62 16.58
N MET A 198 3.66 -30.85 16.35
CA MET A 198 2.57 -30.66 17.31
C MET A 198 1.51 -31.77 17.30
N GLY A 199 1.63 -32.77 16.40
CA GLY A 199 0.69 -33.89 16.28
C GLY A 199 -0.67 -33.48 15.70
N MET A 200 -0.71 -32.47 14.84
CA MET A 200 -1.93 -31.89 14.25
C MET A 200 -1.92 -31.91 12.71
N PRO A 201 -1.71 -33.07 12.07
CA PRO A 201 -1.58 -33.14 10.60
C PRO A 201 -2.86 -32.75 9.85
N GLY A 202 -4.03 -32.76 10.50
CA GLY A 202 -5.32 -32.38 9.91
C GLY A 202 -5.64 -30.89 9.93
N MET A 203 -4.89 -30.07 10.69
CA MET A 203 -5.11 -28.61 10.73
C MET A 203 -4.55 -27.88 9.51
N TYR A 204 -3.76 -28.57 8.68
CA TYR A 204 -3.26 -28.05 7.41
C TYR A 204 -3.84 -28.91 6.28
N LEU A 205 -4.97 -28.45 5.71
CA LEU A 205 -5.57 -29.10 4.55
C LEU A 205 -4.68 -28.84 3.33
N ARG A 206 -4.13 -29.94 2.82
CA ARG A 206 -3.24 -30.03 1.68
C ARG A 206 -3.93 -29.45 0.43
N ASN A 207 -3.64 -28.20 0.07
CA ASN A 207 -3.84 -27.75 -1.32
C ASN A 207 -2.72 -28.37 -2.17
N SER A 208 -2.93 -29.63 -2.58
CA SER A 208 -1.96 -30.42 -3.35
C SER A 208 -1.52 -29.74 -4.66
N GLN A 209 -2.28 -28.76 -5.16
CA GLN A 209 -1.95 -28.02 -6.39
C GLN A 209 -0.86 -26.95 -6.21
N TYR A 210 -0.61 -26.45 -4.99
CA TYR A 210 0.39 -25.39 -4.76
C TYR A 210 1.81 -25.94 -4.56
N ILE A 211 1.92 -27.14 -4.00
CA ILE A 211 3.23 -27.80 -3.75
C ILE A 211 3.84 -28.30 -5.06
N ASP A 212 3.03 -28.84 -5.99
CA ASP A 212 3.52 -29.27 -7.30
C ASP A 212 4.07 -28.08 -8.11
N TYR A 213 3.47 -26.88 -7.96
CA TYR A 213 3.99 -25.66 -8.60
C TYR A 213 5.32 -25.19 -7.99
N CYS A 214 5.49 -25.25 -6.66
CA CYS A 214 6.76 -24.91 -6.00
C CYS A 214 7.87 -25.95 -6.32
N LEU A 215 7.54 -27.25 -6.42
CA LEU A 215 8.51 -28.30 -6.78
C LEU A 215 8.93 -28.26 -8.25
N LEU A 216 8.03 -27.88 -9.16
CA LEU A 216 8.33 -27.64 -10.57
C LEU A 216 9.30 -26.46 -10.75
N VAL A 217 9.11 -25.37 -10.00
CA VAL A 217 9.98 -24.18 -10.08
C VAL A 217 11.34 -24.39 -9.39
N ALA A 218 11.42 -25.26 -8.37
CA ALA A 218 12.68 -25.62 -7.71
C ALA A 218 13.48 -26.71 -8.46
N GLY A 219 12.92 -27.27 -9.54
CA GLY A 219 13.48 -28.38 -10.31
C GLY A 219 13.84 -28.07 -11.76
N GLU A 220 13.82 -26.80 -12.18
CA GLU A 220 14.42 -26.39 -13.46
C GLU A 220 15.89 -26.02 -13.25
N THR A 221 16.72 -26.81 -13.92
CA THR A 221 18.18 -26.75 -14.09
C THR A 221 18.69 -25.45 -14.67
#